data_AF-A0A1F8SMM8-F1
#
_entry.id   AF-A0A1F8SMM8-F1
#
_cell.length_a   1.000
_cell.length_b   1.000
_cell.length_c   1.000
_cell.angle_alpha   90.00
_cell.angle_beta   90.00
_cell.angle_gamma   90.00
#
_symmetry.space_group_name_H-M   'P 1'
#
loop_
_entity.id
_entity.type
_entity.pdbx_description
1 polymer ?
#
loop_
_entity_poly.entity_id
_entity_poly.type
_entity_poly.pdbx_seq_one_letter_code
_entity_poly.pdbx_strand_id
1 'polypeptide(L)'
;MKVEGLPTFVFSASHFLTNDLYSAYHTYELSPRGEIYLHIDTAMRGLGTASCGPDTLDQYRLLKSKYEFKFSLEPISRKMP
;
A
#
# COMPACT_ATOMS: atom_id res chain seq x y z
N MET A 1 -15.13 -0.77 -8.31
CA MET A 1 -14.83 -1.86 -7.36
C MET A 1 -14.86 -1.29 -5.96
N LYS A 2 -15.42 -2.02 -4.99
CA LYS A 2 -15.50 -1.65 -3.58
C LYS A 2 -14.63 -2.64 -2.79
N VAL A 3 -13.82 -2.12 -1.86
CA VAL A 3 -12.98 -2.90 -0.95
C VAL A 3 -13.39 -2.53 0.47
N GLU A 4 -13.71 -3.50 1.32
CA GLU A 4 -13.97 -3.26 2.74
C GLU A 4 -13.04 -4.07 3.62
N GLY A 5 -12.47 -3.43 4.63
CA GLY A 5 -11.65 -4.08 5.65
C GLY A 5 -12.50 -4.71 6.73
N LEU A 6 -11.98 -5.77 7.35
CA LEU A 6 -12.61 -6.43 8.48
C LEU A 6 -11.58 -6.57 9.63
N PRO A 7 -11.30 -5.50 10.41
CA PRO A 7 -12.02 -4.22 10.47
C PRO A 7 -11.43 -3.08 9.61
N THR A 8 -10.11 -2.98 9.49
CA THR A 8 -9.43 -1.91 8.74
C THR A 8 -8.19 -2.46 8.03
N PHE A 9 -7.72 -1.73 7.02
CA PHE A 9 -6.52 -2.05 6.26
C PHE A 9 -5.80 -0.76 5.84
N VAL A 10 -4.55 -0.88 5.44
CA VAL A 10 -3.77 0.19 4.80
C VAL A 10 -3.78 -0.06 3.29
N PHE A 11 -3.81 0.99 2.48
CA PHE A 11 -3.82 0.82 1.03
C PHE A 11 -3.06 1.91 0.29
N SER A 12 -2.64 1.58 -0.93
CA SER A 12 -2.17 2.55 -1.92
C SER A 12 -2.75 2.21 -3.29
N ALA A 13 -3.01 3.22 -4.10
CA ALA A 13 -3.49 3.08 -5.47
C ALA A 13 -2.67 4.01 -6.37
N SER A 14 -1.94 3.46 -7.33
CA SER A 14 -0.98 4.19 -8.15
C SER A 14 -1.01 3.77 -9.61
N HIS A 15 -0.69 4.68 -10.53
CA HIS A 15 -0.44 4.37 -11.94
C HIS A 15 1.00 3.89 -12.21
N PHE A 16 1.80 3.73 -11.16
CA PHE A 16 3.19 3.27 -11.22
C PHE A 16 3.35 1.94 -10.48
N LEU A 17 4.14 1.01 -11.04
CA LEU A 17 4.56 -0.19 -10.31
C LEU A 17 5.47 0.20 -9.15
N THR A 18 5.48 -0.62 -8.09
CA THR A 18 6.43 -0.46 -6.98
C THR A 18 7.88 -0.45 -7.46
N ASN A 19 8.22 -1.28 -8.45
CA ASN A 19 9.57 -1.33 -9.01
C ASN A 19 9.96 -0.05 -9.78
N ASP A 20 8.99 0.58 -10.46
CA ASP A 20 9.20 1.85 -11.17
C ASP A 20 9.54 2.95 -10.15
N LEU A 21 8.75 3.03 -9.06
CA LEU A 21 8.97 3.97 -7.96
C LEU A 21 10.30 3.74 -7.22
N TYR A 22 10.70 2.48 -7.06
CA TYR A 22 11.97 2.14 -6.39
C TYR A 22 13.20 2.49 -7.25
N SER A 23 13.08 2.36 -8.57
CA SER A 23 14.21 2.52 -9.50
C SER A 23 14.44 3.98 -9.91
N ALA A 24 13.40 4.83 -9.85
CA ALA A 24 13.50 6.23 -10.21
C ALA A 24 14.27 7.05 -9.15
N TYR A 25 15.24 7.83 -9.60
CA TYR A 25 15.91 8.84 -8.80
C TYR A 25 15.19 10.20 -8.90
N HIS A 26 14.49 10.44 -10.00
CA HIS A 26 13.78 11.70 -10.25
C HIS A 26 12.37 11.45 -10.78
N THR A 27 11.43 12.34 -10.47
CA THR A 27 10.01 12.17 -10.84
C THR A 27 9.75 12.13 -12.34
N TYR A 28 10.58 12.79 -13.16
CA TYR A 28 10.41 12.80 -14.62
C TYR A 28 10.76 11.45 -15.28
N GLU A 29 11.43 10.55 -14.56
CA GLU A 29 11.77 9.20 -15.05
C GLU A 29 10.55 8.26 -14.99
N LEU A 30 9.49 8.66 -14.29
CA LEU A 30 8.27 7.88 -14.12
C LEU A 30 7.30 8.10 -15.28
N SER A 31 6.84 7.00 -15.89
CA SER A 31 5.79 7.00 -16.91
C SER A 31 4.54 6.30 -16.38
N PRO A 32 3.39 7.00 -16.23
CA PRO A 32 2.18 6.39 -15.71
C PRO A 32 1.59 5.40 -16.70
N ARG A 33 1.01 4.32 -16.18
CA ARG A 33 0.36 3.26 -16.97
C ARG A 33 -1.16 3.46 -16.99
N GLY A 34 -1.84 2.81 -17.93
CA GLY A 34 -3.31 2.90 -18.04
C GLY A 34 -4.03 2.22 -16.86
N GLU A 35 -3.39 1.21 -16.27
CA GLU A 35 -3.88 0.45 -15.13
C GLU A 35 -3.57 1.14 -13.79
N ILE A 36 -4.31 0.74 -12.75
CA ILE A 36 -4.04 1.12 -11.36
C ILE A 36 -3.50 -0.11 -10.63
N TYR A 37 -2.37 0.04 -9.96
CA TYR A 37 -1.80 -0.91 -9.02
C TYR A 37 -2.32 -0.60 -7.62
N LEU A 38 -3.18 -1.48 -7.10
CA LEU A 38 -3.80 -1.37 -5.79
C LEU A 38 -3.11 -2.35 -4.82
N HIS A 39 -2.54 -1.82 -3.74
CA HIS A 39 -2.03 -2.61 -2.62
C HIS A 39 -3.03 -2.53 -1.47
N ILE A 40 -3.33 -3.68 -0.85
CA ILE A 40 -4.25 -3.81 0.28
C ILE A 40 -3.53 -4.61 1.36
N ASP A 41 -3.05 -3.91 2.39
CA ASP A 41 -2.13 -4.44 3.38
C ASP A 41 -2.78 -4.51 4.77
N THR A 42 -2.53 -5.59 5.49
CA THR A 42 -2.99 -5.73 6.89
C THR A 42 -2.32 -4.73 7.83
N ALA A 43 -1.07 -4.39 7.54
CA ALA A 43 -0.24 -3.46 8.31
C ALA A 43 1.02 -3.13 7.52
N MET A 44 1.59 -1.95 7.79
CA MET A 44 2.91 -1.54 7.28
C MET A 44 3.78 -1.15 8.46
N ARG A 45 5.08 -1.49 8.42
CA ARG A 45 6.02 -1.00 9.43
C ARG A 45 6.19 0.52 9.31
N GLY A 46 6.52 1.17 10.42
CA GLY A 46 6.97 2.57 10.40
C GLY A 46 8.26 2.73 9.59
N LEU A 47 8.52 3.97 9.18
CA LEU A 47 9.74 4.36 8.46
C LEU A 47 10.94 4.54 9.41
N GLY A 48 10.72 5.14 10.58
CA GLY A 48 11.81 5.59 11.47
C GLY A 48 12.59 6.78 10.88
N THR A 49 13.80 7.00 11.35
CA THR A 49 14.69 8.09 10.89
C THR A 49 16.09 7.60 10.56
N ALA A 50 16.21 6.35 10.09
CA ALA A 50 17.48 5.65 9.83
C ALA A 50 18.37 6.29 8.75
N SER A 51 17.93 7.36 8.09
CA SER A 51 18.80 8.20 7.26
C SER A 51 19.87 8.93 8.08
N CYS A 52 19.53 9.37 9.29
CA CYS A 52 20.46 9.98 10.26
C CYS A 52 19.84 9.96 11.66
N GLY A 53 19.66 8.77 12.23
CA GLY A 53 18.93 8.59 13.47
C GLY A 53 18.55 7.12 13.73
N PRO A 54 17.71 6.86 14.73
CA PRO A 54 17.29 5.50 15.06
C PRO A 54 16.39 4.89 13.98
N ASP A 55 16.40 3.56 13.92
CA ASP A 55 15.39 2.81 13.16
C ASP A 55 13.99 2.97 13.80
N THR A 56 12.99 2.39 13.15
CA THR A 56 11.61 2.29 13.62
C THR A 56 11.54 1.72 15.05
N LEU A 57 10.84 2.43 15.95
CA LEU A 57 10.55 1.96 17.31
C LEU A 57 9.76 0.64 17.29
N ASP A 58 9.98 -0.23 18.29
CA ASP A 58 9.38 -1.57 18.32
C ASP A 58 7.84 -1.57 18.21
N GLN A 59 7.16 -0.57 18.79
CA GLN A 59 5.70 -0.43 18.69
C GLN A 59 5.17 -0.17 17.27
N TYR A 60 6.04 0.22 16.33
CA TYR A 60 5.71 0.46 14.92
C TYR A 60 6.32 -0.61 13.99
N ARG A 61 6.88 -1.70 14.54
CA ARG A 61 7.41 -2.84 13.78
C ARG A 61 6.37 -3.95 13.69
N LEU A 62 6.55 -4.83 12.69
CA LEU A 62 5.70 -6.01 12.50
C LEU A 62 6.34 -7.25 13.15
N LEU A 63 6.24 -7.35 14.47
CA LEU A 63 6.95 -8.37 15.28
C LEU A 63 6.09 -9.59 15.67
N LYS A 64 4.80 -9.63 15.30
CA LYS A 64 3.94 -10.77 15.67
C LYS A 64 4.32 -12.00 14.85
N SER A 65 4.23 -13.18 15.47
CA SER A 65 4.44 -14.46 14.80
C SER A 65 3.34 -14.80 13.78
N LYS A 66 2.14 -14.22 13.95
CA LYS A 66 1.00 -14.40 13.06
C LYS A 66 0.21 -13.10 12.90
N TYR A 67 -0.18 -12.81 11.68
CA TYR A 67 -1.14 -11.77 11.32
C TYR A 67 -2.35 -12.44 10.65
N GLU A 68 -3.55 -12.01 11.02
CA GLU A 68 -4.79 -12.42 10.36
C GLU A 68 -5.36 -11.23 9.61
N PHE A 69 -5.66 -11.45 8.34
CA PHE A 69 -6.10 -10.39 7.45
C PHE A 69 -7.36 -10.82 6.70
N LYS A 70 -8.38 -9.96 6.72
CA LYS A 70 -9.67 -10.19 6.07
C LYS A 70 -10.14 -8.91 5.42
N PHE A 71 -10.60 -9.03 4.18
CA PHE A 71 -11.24 -7.97 3.43
C PHE A 71 -12.26 -8.59 2.47
N SER A 72 -13.22 -7.79 2.00
CA SER A 72 -14.12 -8.14 0.91
C SER A 72 -13.80 -7.34 -0.33
N LEU A 73 -14.10 -7.91 -1.49
CA LEU A 73 -13.94 -7.28 -2.79
C LEU A 73 -15.22 -7.46 -3.61
N GLU A 74 -15.81 -6.35 -4.04
CA GLU A 74 -17.07 -6.38 -4.77
C GLU A 74 -16.98 -5.52 -6.05
N PRO A 75 -17.43 -6.01 -7.21
CA PRO A 75 -17.60 -5.17 -8.37
C PRO A 75 -18.66 -4.11 -8.07
N ILE A 76 -18.38 -2.86 -8.45
CA ILE A 76 -19.41 -1.82 -8.40
C ILE A 76 -20.12 -1.85 -9.75
N SER A 77 -21.37 -2.31 -9.77
CA SER A 77 -22.26 -2.07 -10.90
C SER A 77 -22.47 -0.56 -11.03
N ARG A 78 -22.01 0.02 -12.13
CA ARG A 78 -22.47 1.34 -12.53
C ARG A 78 -23.91 1.13 -13.02
N LYS A 79 -24.91 1.67 -12.33
CA LYS A 79 -26.19 1.91 -13.02
C LYS A 79 -25.86 2.85 -14.17
N MET A 80 -25.95 2.35 -15.40
CA MET A 80 -25.96 3.24 -16.56
C MET A 80 -27.21 4.12 -16.42
N PRO A 81 -27.11 5.44 -16.61
CA PRO A 81 -28.31 6.26 -16.79
C PRO A 81 -29.12 5.78 -18.00
#